data_AF-A0ABD4R9W7-F1
#
_entry.id   AF-A0ABD4R9W7-F1
#
_cell.length_a   1.000
_cell.length_b   1.000
_cell.length_c   1.000
_cell.angle_alpha   90.00
_cell.angle_beta   90.00
_cell.angle_gamma   90.00
#
_symmetry.space_group_name_H-M   'P 1'
#
loop_
_entity.id
_entity.type
_entity.pdbx_description
1 polymer ?
#
loop_
_entity_poly.entity_id
_entity_poly.type
_entity_poly.pdbx_seq_one_letter_code
_entity_poly.pdbx_strand_id
1 'polypeptide(L)'
;MAGKIAVDGFGKQVSELSEEEKQAVSALATLASGLAGGLVGDSSANAVAAAQAGKTTVENNYLSQPEKTELEIAKQTLKNSKDPAEREKAQQKYDALIEKNIASDKDVIDACGNGNAGSSACAGARLKVIATKEGYEDGPYNSKYSQQYADAYGQIVNLLDITSVDAQNQQQVKDAMINYFMVTKGVDRQTAESYTETKQGLEIIAASVTPLIGQAASNKLSYLGVGKKISFDGDFYAVDGMKFSKSYYEKLWAQGRPAPFVQAREVLNSNPKIEPDPRGAPGYLRYEGAGLEMIYNPKTGQVGHIQPVKAK
;
A
#
# COMPACT_ATOMS: atom_id res chain seq x y z
N MET A 1 2.32 -14.52 27.04
CA MET A 1 1.44 -14.33 28.22
C MET A 1 0.27 -15.32 28.23
N ALA A 2 -0.55 -15.41 27.16
CA ALA A 2 -1.65 -16.38 27.03
C ALA A 2 -1.25 -17.85 27.33
N GLY A 3 -0.13 -18.31 26.76
CA GLY A 3 0.36 -19.68 26.99
C GLY A 3 0.72 -19.97 28.45
N LYS A 4 1.16 -18.95 29.20
CA LYS A 4 1.48 -19.09 30.62
C LYS A 4 0.20 -19.11 31.47
N ILE A 5 -0.79 -18.27 31.15
CA ILE A 5 -2.10 -18.27 31.82
C ILE A 5 -2.87 -19.58 31.56
N ALA A 6 -2.76 -20.15 30.35
CA ALA A 6 -3.37 -21.45 30.02
C ALA A 6 -2.75 -22.61 30.82
N VAL A 7 -1.41 -22.66 30.89
CA VAL A 7 -0.69 -23.71 31.61
C VAL A 7 -0.86 -23.55 33.12
N ASP A 8 -0.67 -22.34 33.65
CA ASP A 8 -0.71 -22.06 35.08
C ASP A 8 -2.16 -22.01 35.64
N GLY A 9 -3.14 -21.62 34.81
CA GLY A 9 -4.55 -21.45 35.22
C GLY A 9 -5.47 -22.63 34.91
N PHE A 10 -5.19 -23.39 33.84
CA PHE A 10 -6.06 -24.49 33.38
C PHE A 10 -5.31 -25.82 33.23
N GLY A 11 -3.98 -25.86 33.41
CA GLY A 11 -3.18 -27.07 33.28
C GLY A 11 -3.13 -27.65 31.86
N LYS A 12 -3.48 -26.84 30.86
CA LYS A 12 -3.65 -27.25 29.45
C LYS A 12 -2.81 -26.37 28.53
N GLN A 13 -2.40 -26.91 27.37
CA GLN A 13 -1.88 -26.05 26.32
C GLN A 13 -3.00 -25.25 25.66
N VAL A 14 -2.67 -24.11 25.06
CA VAL A 14 -3.67 -23.20 24.46
C VAL A 14 -4.52 -23.88 23.38
N SER A 15 -3.97 -24.89 22.69
CA SER A 15 -4.65 -25.70 21.68
C SER A 15 -5.69 -26.68 22.25
N GLU A 16 -5.65 -26.95 23.56
CA GLU A 16 -6.48 -27.95 24.25
C GLU A 16 -7.60 -27.30 25.08
N LEU A 17 -7.69 -25.97 25.05
CA LEU A 17 -8.72 -25.20 25.75
C LEU A 17 -10.06 -25.26 25.02
N SER A 18 -11.15 -25.40 25.77
CA SER A 18 -12.52 -25.17 25.25
C SER A 18 -12.72 -23.69 24.90
N GLU A 19 -13.78 -23.37 24.16
CA GLU A 19 -14.08 -21.98 23.80
C GLU A 19 -14.36 -21.11 25.04
N GLU A 20 -14.99 -21.66 26.07
CA GLU A 20 -15.21 -21.00 27.36
C GLU A 20 -13.88 -20.75 28.09
N GLU A 21 -12.95 -21.72 28.05
CA GLU A 21 -11.62 -21.60 28.66
C GLU A 21 -10.76 -20.56 27.91
N LYS A 22 -10.87 -20.48 26.58
CA LYS A 22 -10.22 -19.44 25.77
C LYS A 22 -10.75 -18.04 26.10
N GLN A 23 -12.06 -17.90 26.28
CA GLN A 23 -12.65 -16.63 26.73
C GLN A 23 -12.14 -16.22 28.12
N ALA A 24 -11.98 -17.17 29.04
CA ALA A 24 -11.42 -16.90 30.35
C ALA A 24 -9.93 -16.50 30.28
N VAL A 25 -9.12 -17.19 29.48
CA VAL A 25 -7.70 -16.83 29.27
C VAL A 25 -7.56 -15.47 28.59
N SER A 26 -8.44 -15.15 27.63
CA SER A 26 -8.52 -13.82 26.99
C SER A 26 -8.86 -12.74 28.01
N ALA A 27 -9.91 -12.93 28.82
CA ALA A 27 -10.31 -11.98 29.84
C ALA A 27 -9.21 -11.75 30.90
N LEU A 28 -8.54 -12.81 31.34
CA LEU A 28 -7.46 -12.73 32.32
C LEU A 28 -6.21 -12.03 31.76
N ALA A 29 -5.85 -12.29 30.51
CA ALA A 29 -4.72 -11.65 29.87
C ALA A 29 -5.00 -10.19 29.48
N THR A 30 -6.25 -9.88 29.09
CA THR A 30 -6.78 -8.52 28.93
C THR A 30 -6.61 -7.74 30.23
N LEU A 31 -7.08 -8.31 31.33
CA LEU A 31 -6.99 -7.71 32.65
C LEU A 31 -5.53 -7.51 33.09
N ALA A 32 -4.69 -8.53 32.95
CA ALA A 32 -3.28 -8.48 33.31
C ALA A 32 -2.50 -7.45 32.47
N SER A 33 -2.78 -7.36 31.18
CA SER A 33 -2.15 -6.38 30.29
C SER A 33 -2.65 -4.97 30.58
N GLY A 34 -3.93 -4.80 30.90
CA GLY A 34 -4.49 -3.51 31.30
C GLY A 34 -3.90 -2.99 32.61
N LEU A 35 -3.72 -3.88 33.59
CA LEU A 35 -3.06 -3.56 34.86
C LEU A 35 -1.59 -3.19 34.65
N ALA A 36 -0.87 -3.92 33.79
CA ALA A 36 0.52 -3.63 33.47
C ALA A 36 0.68 -2.29 32.71
N GLY A 37 -0.19 -2.00 31.74
CA GLY A 37 -0.15 -0.74 30.99
C GLY A 37 -0.52 0.48 31.83
N GLY A 38 -1.44 0.32 32.79
CA GLY A 38 -1.76 1.35 33.77
C GLY A 38 -0.60 1.66 34.73
N LEU A 39 0.16 0.64 35.11
CA LEU A 39 1.32 0.78 36.00
C LEU A 39 2.53 1.42 35.30
N VAL A 40 2.75 1.10 34.02
CA VAL A 40 3.91 1.57 33.26
C VAL A 40 3.68 2.96 32.64
N GLY A 41 2.43 3.29 32.29
CA GLY A 41 2.09 4.53 31.59
C GLY A 41 1.43 5.63 32.43
N ASP A 42 1.26 5.44 33.74
CA ASP A 42 0.66 6.36 34.73
C ASP A 42 -0.67 7.04 34.29
N SER A 43 -1.47 6.35 33.46
CA SER A 43 -2.78 6.86 33.03
C SER A 43 -3.77 5.75 32.70
N SER A 44 -5.06 6.02 32.95
CA SER A 44 -6.17 5.13 32.64
C SER A 44 -6.33 4.86 31.14
N ALA A 45 -5.94 5.81 30.28
CA ALA A 45 -5.93 5.64 28.82
C ALA A 45 -4.93 4.56 28.38
N ASN A 46 -3.73 4.54 28.99
CA ASN A 46 -2.70 3.53 28.74
C ASN A 46 -3.10 2.15 29.26
N ALA A 47 -3.83 2.10 30.39
CA ALA A 47 -4.42 0.86 30.89
C ALA A 47 -5.46 0.27 29.92
N VAL A 48 -6.34 1.11 29.35
CA VAL A 48 -7.36 0.65 28.38
C VAL A 48 -6.72 0.17 27.08
N ALA A 49 -5.72 0.90 26.56
CA ALA A 49 -4.99 0.50 25.36
C ALA A 49 -4.25 -0.84 25.57
N ALA A 50 -3.59 -1.01 26.71
CA ALA A 50 -2.90 -2.26 27.03
C ALA A 50 -3.86 -3.42 27.32
N ALA A 51 -5.05 -3.16 27.88
CA ALA A 51 -6.09 -4.16 28.06
C ALA A 51 -6.59 -4.66 26.71
N GLN A 52 -6.94 -3.74 25.80
CA GLN A 52 -7.36 -4.08 24.43
C GLN A 52 -6.25 -4.86 23.69
N ALA A 53 -4.99 -4.45 23.81
CA ALA A 53 -3.88 -5.17 23.20
C ALA A 53 -3.64 -6.57 23.79
N GLY A 54 -3.81 -6.74 25.11
CA GLY A 54 -3.75 -8.03 25.79
C GLY A 54 -4.86 -8.97 25.33
N LYS A 55 -6.08 -8.44 25.22
CA LYS A 55 -7.23 -9.13 24.62
C LYS A 55 -6.89 -9.62 23.22
N THR A 56 -6.44 -8.70 22.38
CA THR A 56 -6.05 -8.94 21.00
C THR A 56 -4.90 -9.93 20.89
N THR A 57 -3.87 -9.92 21.74
CA THR A 57 -2.76 -10.90 21.69
C THR A 57 -3.19 -12.33 22.05
N VAL A 58 -4.17 -12.48 22.94
CA VAL A 58 -4.68 -13.79 23.34
C VAL A 58 -5.70 -14.32 22.35
N GLU A 59 -6.53 -13.43 21.82
CA GLU A 59 -7.47 -13.74 20.75
C GLU A 59 -6.72 -13.99 19.43
N ASN A 60 -5.59 -13.32 19.17
CA ASN A 60 -4.71 -13.45 17.99
C ASN A 60 -3.88 -14.74 17.90
N ASN A 61 -4.24 -15.78 18.64
CA ASN A 61 -3.55 -17.06 18.55
C ASN A 61 -4.10 -17.93 17.40
N TYR A 62 -4.27 -17.34 16.22
CA TYR A 62 -4.94 -17.95 15.05
C TYR A 62 -4.02 -18.77 14.15
N LEU A 63 -2.70 -18.65 14.32
CA LEU A 63 -1.74 -19.54 13.69
C LEU A 63 -1.49 -20.75 14.57
N SER A 64 -1.57 -21.95 13.98
CA SER A 64 -1.16 -23.19 14.63
C SER A 64 0.34 -23.17 14.96
N GLN A 65 0.79 -24.03 15.88
CA GLN A 65 2.22 -24.14 16.24
C GLN A 65 3.14 -24.39 15.03
N PRO A 66 2.78 -25.25 14.06
CA PRO A 66 3.53 -25.39 12.81
C PRO A 66 3.60 -24.08 12.02
N GLU A 67 2.49 -23.37 11.88
CA GLU A 67 2.42 -22.12 11.09
C GLU A 67 3.24 -20.98 11.70
N LYS A 68 3.31 -20.90 13.02
CA LYS A 68 4.23 -19.97 13.70
C LYS A 68 5.69 -20.31 13.43
N THR A 69 6.01 -21.60 13.45
CA THR A 69 7.36 -22.07 13.13
C THR A 69 7.71 -21.73 11.68
N GLU A 70 6.77 -21.92 10.75
CA GLU A 70 6.93 -21.53 9.35
C GLU A 70 7.07 -20.02 9.17
N LEU A 71 6.36 -19.20 9.95
CA LEU A 71 6.48 -17.74 9.94
C LEU A 71 7.90 -17.30 10.36
N GLU A 72 8.42 -17.87 11.44
CA GLU A 72 9.79 -17.58 11.90
C GLU A 72 10.86 -18.07 10.90
N ILE A 73 10.65 -19.24 10.28
CA ILE A 73 11.53 -19.72 9.20
C ILE A 73 11.50 -18.75 8.02
N ALA A 74 10.32 -18.27 7.62
CA ALA A 74 10.18 -17.29 6.54
C ALA A 74 10.88 -15.97 6.86
N LYS A 75 10.68 -15.41 8.07
CA LYS A 75 11.39 -14.22 8.57
C LYS A 75 12.91 -14.39 8.52
N GLN A 76 13.41 -15.52 9.02
CA GLN A 76 14.83 -15.82 9.06
C GLN A 76 15.43 -16.00 7.65
N THR A 77 14.68 -16.62 6.73
CA THR A 77 15.07 -16.78 5.33
C THR A 77 15.15 -15.43 4.62
N LEU A 78 14.15 -14.56 4.81
CA LEU A 78 14.14 -13.20 4.26
C LEU A 78 15.32 -12.35 4.71
N LYS A 79 15.78 -12.57 5.95
CA LYS A 79 16.93 -11.86 6.56
C LYS A 79 18.28 -12.40 6.11
N ASN A 80 18.43 -13.71 5.93
CA ASN A 80 19.74 -14.35 5.77
C ASN A 80 20.02 -14.90 4.38
N SER A 81 19.00 -15.35 3.64
CA SER A 81 19.22 -15.89 2.29
C SER A 81 19.58 -14.78 1.32
N LYS A 82 20.52 -15.06 0.42
CA LYS A 82 20.90 -14.19 -0.69
C LYS A 82 20.33 -14.66 -2.03
N ASP A 83 19.70 -15.84 -2.06
CA ASP A 83 19.08 -16.38 -3.27
C ASP A 83 17.72 -15.68 -3.51
N PRO A 84 17.53 -14.98 -4.64
CA PRO A 84 16.27 -14.33 -4.98
C PRO A 84 15.07 -15.29 -4.98
N ALA A 85 15.24 -16.53 -5.46
CA ALA A 85 14.14 -17.49 -5.59
C ALA A 85 13.69 -18.03 -4.21
N GLU A 86 14.63 -18.23 -3.29
CA GLU A 86 14.31 -18.61 -1.90
C GLU A 86 13.63 -17.45 -1.16
N ARG A 87 14.13 -16.23 -1.33
CA ARG A 87 13.53 -15.04 -0.70
C ARG A 87 12.12 -14.79 -1.21
N GLU A 88 11.86 -14.99 -2.50
CA GLU A 88 10.51 -14.86 -3.06
C GLU A 88 9.54 -15.86 -2.44
N LYS A 89 9.92 -17.15 -2.34
CA LYS A 89 9.09 -18.17 -1.68
C LYS A 89 8.87 -17.87 -0.20
N ALA A 90 9.91 -17.41 0.49
CA ALA A 90 9.81 -17.00 1.89
C ALA A 90 8.88 -15.79 2.07
N GLN A 91 8.93 -14.82 1.15
CA GLN A 91 8.02 -13.66 1.15
C GLN A 91 6.57 -14.12 0.96
N GLN A 92 6.29 -14.97 -0.03
CA GLN A 92 4.94 -15.50 -0.26
C GLN A 92 4.40 -16.24 0.96
N LYS A 93 5.23 -17.06 1.61
CA LYS A 93 4.86 -17.80 2.83
C LYS A 93 4.60 -16.86 4.00
N TYR A 94 5.46 -15.85 4.18
CA TYR A 94 5.28 -14.80 5.18
C TYR A 94 3.95 -14.07 4.97
N ASP A 95 3.69 -13.58 3.75
CA ASP A 95 2.49 -12.83 3.41
C ASP A 95 1.22 -13.67 3.62
N ALA A 96 1.24 -14.95 3.23
CA ALA A 96 0.10 -15.85 3.43
C ALA A 96 -0.22 -16.10 4.91
N LEU A 97 0.81 -16.24 5.76
CA LEU A 97 0.65 -16.46 7.19
C LEU A 97 0.19 -15.19 7.91
N ILE A 98 0.69 -14.02 7.50
CA ILE A 98 0.23 -12.73 8.00
C ILE A 98 -1.23 -12.50 7.59
N GLU A 99 -1.59 -12.75 6.33
CA GLU A 99 -2.98 -12.65 5.86
C GLU A 99 -3.91 -13.53 6.68
N LYS A 100 -3.56 -14.81 6.85
CA LYS A 100 -4.36 -15.74 7.67
C LYS A 100 -4.55 -15.22 9.09
N ASN A 101 -3.48 -14.69 9.69
CA ASN A 101 -3.50 -14.16 11.04
C ASN A 101 -4.33 -12.87 11.16
N ILE A 102 -4.38 -12.03 10.13
CA ILE A 102 -5.23 -10.82 10.11
C ILE A 102 -6.69 -11.20 9.85
N ALA A 103 -6.95 -12.01 8.83
CA ALA A 103 -8.29 -12.38 8.41
C ALA A 103 -9.05 -13.24 9.43
N SER A 104 -8.33 -13.88 10.37
CA SER A 104 -8.93 -14.67 11.46
C SER A 104 -9.29 -13.82 12.69
N ASP A 105 -8.89 -12.55 12.75
CA ASP A 105 -9.21 -11.67 13.87
C ASP A 105 -10.72 -11.41 13.96
N LYS A 106 -11.29 -11.45 15.17
CA LYS A 106 -12.73 -11.30 15.42
C LYS A 106 -13.28 -9.97 14.89
N ASP A 107 -12.59 -8.86 15.15
CA ASP A 107 -13.02 -7.53 14.70
C ASP A 107 -12.93 -7.43 13.17
N VAL A 108 -11.91 -8.06 12.56
CA VAL A 108 -11.77 -8.15 11.10
C VAL A 108 -12.88 -9.00 10.48
N ILE A 109 -13.20 -10.17 11.05
CA ILE A 109 -14.29 -11.03 10.58
C ILE A 109 -15.62 -10.28 10.62
N ASP A 110 -15.90 -9.60 11.73
CA ASP A 110 -17.15 -8.86 11.91
C ASP A 110 -17.25 -7.68 10.93
N ALA A 111 -16.15 -6.95 10.69
CA ALA A 111 -16.11 -5.82 9.77
C ALA A 111 -16.07 -6.20 8.28
N CYS A 112 -15.43 -7.31 7.93
CA CYS A 112 -15.24 -7.77 6.55
C CYS A 112 -16.30 -8.78 6.09
N GLY A 113 -17.09 -9.34 7.01
CA GLY A 113 -18.14 -10.31 6.73
C GLY A 113 -19.31 -9.74 5.90
N ASN A 114 -20.20 -10.64 5.46
CA ASN A 114 -21.44 -10.30 4.75
C ASN A 114 -21.26 -9.38 3.51
N GLY A 115 -20.18 -9.60 2.74
CA GLY A 115 -19.89 -8.80 1.53
C GLY A 115 -19.19 -7.46 1.79
N ASN A 116 -18.86 -7.12 3.04
CA ASN A 116 -18.22 -5.86 3.41
C ASN A 116 -16.70 -5.84 3.26
N ALA A 117 -16.09 -6.87 2.66
CA ALA A 117 -14.64 -7.00 2.53
C ALA A 117 -13.97 -5.84 1.75
N GLY A 118 -14.73 -5.10 0.93
CA GLY A 118 -14.25 -3.92 0.20
C GLY A 118 -14.55 -2.57 0.88
N SER A 119 -15.06 -2.58 2.11
CA SER A 119 -15.44 -1.38 2.86
C SER A 119 -14.26 -0.72 3.57
N SER A 120 -14.37 0.58 3.84
CA SER A 120 -13.45 1.32 4.70
C SER A 120 -13.39 0.72 6.11
N ALA A 121 -14.52 0.26 6.65
CA ALA A 121 -14.60 -0.39 7.96
C ALA A 121 -13.75 -1.67 8.03
N CYS A 122 -13.85 -2.54 7.02
CA CYS A 122 -13.01 -3.73 6.91
C CYS A 122 -11.52 -3.37 6.83
N ALA A 123 -11.16 -2.44 5.95
CA ALA A 123 -9.77 -2.01 5.80
C ALA A 123 -9.21 -1.37 7.09
N GLY A 124 -10.01 -0.57 7.79
CA GLY A 124 -9.66 0.03 9.08
C GLY A 124 -9.46 -1.00 10.19
N ALA A 125 -10.34 -2.01 10.27
CA ALA A 125 -10.18 -3.12 11.22
C ALA A 125 -8.87 -3.89 10.98
N ARG A 126 -8.53 -4.18 9.72
CA ARG A 126 -7.27 -4.85 9.37
C ARG A 126 -6.05 -4.02 9.75
N LEU A 127 -6.05 -2.71 9.45
CA LEU A 127 -4.97 -1.80 9.83
C LEU A 127 -4.77 -1.73 11.35
N LYS A 128 -5.86 -1.74 12.12
CA LYS A 128 -5.80 -1.75 13.59
C LYS A 128 -5.10 -3.00 14.11
N VAL A 129 -5.40 -4.16 13.54
CA VAL A 129 -4.74 -5.44 13.88
C VAL A 129 -3.24 -5.39 13.56
N ILE A 130 -2.88 -4.83 12.40
CA ILE A 130 -1.47 -4.71 11.96
C ILE A 130 -0.70 -3.77 12.89
N ALA A 131 -1.23 -2.57 13.15
CA ALA A 131 -0.60 -1.60 14.04
C ALA A 131 -0.39 -2.13 15.46
N THR A 132 -1.34 -2.95 15.95
CA THR A 132 -1.24 -3.59 17.27
C THR A 132 -0.18 -4.70 17.27
N LYS A 133 0.06 -5.40 16.15
CA LYS A 133 1.07 -6.46 16.06
C LYS A 133 2.49 -5.87 15.93
N GLU A 134 2.68 -4.86 15.09
CA GLU A 134 4.00 -4.24 14.88
C GLU A 134 4.45 -3.39 16.08
N GLY A 135 3.52 -2.74 16.79
CA GLY A 135 3.83 -1.89 17.95
C GLY A 135 4.42 -2.62 19.17
N TYR A 136 4.47 -3.96 19.16
CA TYR A 136 5.00 -4.80 20.24
C TYR A 136 6.17 -5.71 19.82
N GLU A 137 6.59 -5.71 18.55
CA GLU A 137 7.75 -6.53 18.12
C GLU A 137 9.09 -5.96 18.65
N ASP A 138 9.17 -4.65 18.98
CA ASP A 138 10.39 -3.97 19.44
C ASP A 138 10.38 -3.48 20.92
N GLY A 139 9.34 -3.77 21.71
CA GLY A 139 9.25 -3.35 23.12
C GLY A 139 7.87 -2.83 23.55
N PRO A 140 7.76 -1.92 24.56
CA PRO A 140 6.48 -1.34 24.96
C PRO A 140 5.83 -0.57 23.79
N TYR A 141 4.48 -0.57 23.76
CA TYR A 141 3.65 -0.01 22.69
C TYR A 141 4.24 1.28 22.08
N ASN A 142 4.67 1.20 20.82
CA ASN A 142 5.19 2.34 20.09
C ASN A 142 4.08 3.04 19.30
N SER A 143 3.59 4.16 19.82
CA SER A 143 2.53 4.97 19.21
C SER A 143 2.89 5.56 17.83
N LYS A 144 4.17 5.54 17.41
CA LYS A 144 4.57 5.96 16.06
C LYS A 144 3.96 5.09 14.98
N TYR A 145 3.75 3.80 15.23
CA TYR A 145 3.12 2.91 14.25
C TYR A 145 1.69 3.38 13.98
N SER A 146 0.87 3.57 15.02
CA SER A 146 -0.50 4.11 14.86
C SER A 146 -0.55 5.49 14.20
N GLN A 147 0.44 6.37 14.43
CA GLN A 147 0.55 7.67 13.74
C GLN A 147 0.92 7.54 12.26
N GLN A 148 1.82 6.62 11.90
CA GLN A 148 2.23 6.36 10.51
C GLN A 148 1.07 5.80 9.67
N TYR A 149 0.14 5.06 10.29
CA TYR A 149 -1.08 4.58 9.65
C TYR A 149 -2.19 5.63 9.56
N ALA A 150 -2.20 6.63 10.43
CA ALA A 150 -3.26 7.64 10.46
C ALA A 150 -3.26 8.55 9.21
N ASP A 151 -2.07 8.90 8.70
CA ASP A 151 -1.95 9.89 7.62
C ASP A 151 -2.09 9.26 6.22
N ALA A 152 -1.12 8.46 5.77
CA ALA A 152 -1.09 7.94 4.39
C ALA A 152 -2.08 6.78 4.17
N TYR A 153 -2.16 5.84 5.12
CA TYR A 153 -3.06 4.70 5.03
C TYR A 153 -4.51 5.09 5.33
N GLY A 154 -4.74 5.98 6.30
CA GLY A 154 -6.06 6.55 6.56
C GLY A 154 -6.65 7.25 5.34
N GLN A 155 -5.84 8.02 4.61
CA GLN A 155 -6.27 8.63 3.34
C GLN A 155 -6.73 7.58 2.32
N ILE A 156 -5.97 6.50 2.13
CA ILE A 156 -6.33 5.39 1.22
C ILE A 156 -7.61 4.68 1.68
N VAL A 157 -7.79 4.44 2.98
CA VAL A 157 -9.00 3.81 3.52
C VAL A 157 -10.22 4.66 3.28
N ASN A 158 -10.13 5.99 3.44
CA ASN A 158 -11.23 6.91 3.17
C ASN A 158 -11.65 6.89 1.69
N LEU A 159 -10.73 6.58 0.76
CA LEU A 159 -11.09 6.43 -0.66
C LEU A 159 -12.05 5.24 -0.89
N LEU A 160 -12.07 4.25 0.01
CA LEU A 160 -12.96 3.10 -0.12
C LEU A 160 -14.43 3.46 0.13
N ASP A 161 -14.74 4.63 0.69
CA ASP A 161 -16.12 5.11 0.80
C ASP A 161 -16.63 5.73 -0.50
N ILE A 162 -15.73 6.05 -1.43
CA ILE A 162 -16.09 6.60 -2.73
C ILE A 162 -16.70 5.49 -3.59
N THR A 163 -17.93 5.73 -4.06
CA THR A 163 -18.68 4.82 -4.94
C THR A 163 -18.46 5.14 -6.42
N SER A 164 -18.19 6.41 -6.73
CA SER A 164 -17.86 6.89 -8.08
C SER A 164 -16.94 8.10 -8.00
N VAL A 165 -16.00 8.18 -8.94
CA VAL A 165 -15.13 9.34 -9.08
C VAL A 165 -15.73 10.34 -10.06
N ASP A 166 -15.85 11.58 -9.61
CA ASP A 166 -16.35 12.72 -10.35
C ASP A 166 -15.41 13.92 -10.20
N ALA A 167 -15.73 15.04 -10.85
CA ALA A 167 -14.89 16.24 -10.82
C ALA A 167 -14.64 16.82 -9.41
N GLN A 168 -15.49 16.49 -8.42
CA GLN A 168 -15.37 17.02 -7.05
C GLN A 168 -14.35 16.23 -6.23
N ASN A 169 -14.31 14.90 -6.39
CA ASN A 169 -13.44 14.02 -5.60
C ASN A 169 -12.22 13.48 -6.38
N GLN A 170 -12.15 13.69 -7.70
CA GLN A 170 -11.06 13.18 -8.54
C GLN A 170 -9.68 13.62 -8.06
N GLN A 171 -9.53 14.89 -7.68
CA GLN A 171 -8.24 15.41 -7.22
C GLN A 171 -7.86 14.83 -5.85
N GLN A 172 -8.82 14.66 -4.95
CA GLN A 172 -8.61 14.03 -3.65
C GLN A 172 -8.15 12.57 -3.80
N VAL A 173 -8.77 11.80 -4.70
CA VAL A 173 -8.37 10.42 -4.98
C VAL A 173 -6.93 10.37 -5.50
N LYS A 174 -6.58 11.25 -6.44
CA LYS A 174 -5.19 11.34 -6.97
C LYS A 174 -4.20 11.69 -5.86
N ASP A 175 -4.44 12.77 -5.12
CA ASP A 175 -3.50 13.25 -4.11
C ASP A 175 -3.29 12.22 -2.99
N ALA A 176 -4.34 11.52 -2.56
CA ALA A 176 -4.22 10.44 -1.58
C ALA A 176 -3.33 9.29 -2.11
N MET A 177 -3.50 8.88 -3.36
CA MET A 177 -2.67 7.84 -3.98
C MET A 177 -1.22 8.29 -4.22
N ILE A 178 -1.01 9.54 -4.63
CA ILE A 178 0.32 10.14 -4.81
C ILE A 178 1.05 10.17 -3.47
N ASN A 179 0.42 10.74 -2.44
CA ASN A 179 1.00 10.85 -1.11
C ASN A 179 1.34 9.48 -0.52
N TYR A 180 0.43 8.52 -0.67
CA TYR A 180 0.68 7.14 -0.26
C TYR A 180 1.93 6.55 -0.92
N PHE A 181 2.06 6.69 -2.25
CA PHE A 181 3.17 6.09 -2.98
C PHE A 181 4.50 6.80 -2.69
N MET A 182 4.48 8.13 -2.55
CA MET A 182 5.64 8.91 -2.11
C MET A 182 6.15 8.44 -0.74
N VAL A 183 5.26 8.32 0.25
CA VAL A 183 5.62 7.92 1.62
C VAL A 183 6.09 6.47 1.69
N THR A 184 5.41 5.55 0.99
CA THR A 184 5.69 4.11 1.11
C THR A 184 6.80 3.60 0.20
N LYS A 185 7.03 4.24 -0.94
CA LYS A 185 8.11 3.86 -1.88
C LYS A 185 9.29 4.82 -1.88
N GLY A 186 9.20 5.96 -1.19
CA GLY A 186 10.26 6.95 -1.13
C GLY A 186 10.55 7.61 -2.48
N VAL A 187 9.56 7.63 -3.38
CA VAL A 187 9.68 8.23 -4.71
C VAL A 187 9.29 9.70 -4.68
N ASP A 188 9.80 10.47 -5.64
CA ASP A 188 9.40 11.86 -5.82
C ASP A 188 7.95 11.98 -6.35
N ARG A 189 7.40 13.18 -6.30
CA ARG A 189 6.00 13.45 -6.69
C ARG A 189 5.73 13.13 -8.15
N GLN A 190 6.64 13.44 -9.08
CA GLN A 190 6.44 13.18 -10.51
C GLN A 190 6.43 11.68 -10.78
N THR A 191 7.32 10.93 -10.13
CA THR A 191 7.30 9.47 -10.17
C THR A 191 5.97 8.94 -9.64
N ALA A 192 5.50 9.39 -8.47
CA ALA A 192 4.23 8.94 -7.89
C ALA A 192 3.01 9.27 -8.79
N GLU A 193 2.94 10.48 -9.33
CA GLU A 193 1.90 10.91 -10.28
C GLU A 193 1.79 9.94 -11.47
N SER A 194 2.92 9.49 -12.00
CA SER A 194 2.95 8.55 -13.12
C SER A 194 2.31 7.19 -12.86
N TYR A 195 2.44 6.68 -11.63
CA TYR A 195 1.79 5.45 -11.23
C TYR A 195 0.29 5.67 -11.03
N THR A 196 -0.14 6.83 -10.54
CA THR A 196 -1.57 7.12 -10.33
C THR A 196 -2.36 7.38 -11.61
N GLU A 197 -1.69 7.71 -12.71
CA GLU A 197 -2.36 8.12 -13.96
C GLU A 197 -2.64 6.99 -14.94
N THR A 198 -2.08 5.82 -14.69
CA THR A 198 -2.22 4.66 -15.57
C THR A 198 -2.97 3.56 -14.85
N LYS A 199 -3.78 2.77 -15.57
CA LYS A 199 -4.45 1.61 -14.95
C LYS A 199 -3.44 0.63 -14.34
N GLN A 200 -2.36 0.37 -15.06
CA GLN A 200 -1.30 -0.52 -14.60
C GLN A 200 -0.59 0.02 -13.35
N GLY A 201 -0.33 1.33 -13.31
CA GLY A 201 0.27 1.95 -12.12
C GLY A 201 -0.67 1.94 -10.92
N LEU A 202 -1.98 2.13 -11.12
CA LEU A 202 -2.99 1.98 -10.07
C LEU A 202 -3.10 0.53 -9.57
N GLU A 203 -2.99 -0.46 -10.46
CA GLU A 203 -2.91 -1.87 -10.07
C GLU A 203 -1.67 -2.15 -9.22
N ILE A 204 -0.52 -1.54 -9.54
CA ILE A 204 0.70 -1.65 -8.74
C ILE A 204 0.51 -1.01 -7.35
N ILE A 205 -0.09 0.18 -7.29
CA ILE A 205 -0.40 0.87 -6.02
C ILE A 205 -1.37 0.00 -5.20
N ALA A 206 -2.45 -0.47 -5.80
CA ALA A 206 -3.42 -1.35 -5.17
C ALA A 206 -2.78 -2.65 -4.66
N ALA A 207 -1.96 -3.32 -5.47
CA ALA A 207 -1.24 -4.52 -5.06
C ALA A 207 -0.30 -4.25 -3.87
N SER A 208 0.30 -3.06 -3.80
CA SER A 208 1.19 -2.68 -2.70
C SER A 208 0.48 -2.45 -1.37
N VAL A 209 -0.83 -2.15 -1.37
CA VAL A 209 -1.64 -2.01 -0.15
C VAL A 209 -2.43 -3.28 0.19
N THR A 210 -2.52 -4.26 -0.71
CA THR A 210 -3.27 -5.51 -0.52
C THR A 210 -2.99 -6.21 0.81
N PRO A 211 -1.74 -6.38 1.26
CA PRO A 211 -1.48 -7.05 2.55
C PRO A 211 -2.15 -6.35 3.74
N LEU A 212 -2.37 -5.04 3.62
CA LEU A 212 -2.85 -4.19 4.69
C LEU A 212 -4.38 -4.10 4.68
N ILE A 213 -4.95 -3.74 3.54
CA ILE A 213 -6.40 -3.46 3.42
C ILE A 213 -7.21 -4.66 2.89
N GLY A 214 -6.53 -5.72 2.44
CA GLY A 214 -7.15 -6.91 1.86
C GLY A 214 -7.43 -6.78 0.36
N GLN A 215 -7.65 -7.92 -0.30
CA GLN A 215 -7.80 -8.00 -1.75
C GLN A 215 -9.04 -7.26 -2.26
N ALA A 216 -10.18 -7.38 -1.58
CA ALA A 216 -11.43 -6.77 -2.03
C ALA A 216 -11.37 -5.23 -1.99
N ALA A 217 -10.82 -4.67 -0.92
CA ALA A 217 -10.57 -3.22 -0.82
C ALA A 217 -9.55 -2.73 -1.86
N SER A 218 -8.48 -3.51 -2.08
CA SER A 218 -7.46 -3.16 -3.08
C SER A 218 -7.99 -3.19 -4.51
N ASN A 219 -8.84 -4.16 -4.83
CA ASN A 219 -9.56 -4.18 -6.10
C ASN A 219 -10.45 -2.93 -6.22
N LYS A 220 -11.20 -2.57 -5.19
CA LYS A 220 -12.01 -1.34 -5.21
C LYS A 220 -11.14 -0.10 -5.48
N LEU A 221 -9.98 -0.01 -4.84
CA LEU A 221 -9.02 1.09 -5.01
C LEU A 221 -8.49 1.17 -6.45
N SER A 222 -8.15 0.05 -7.09
CA SER A 222 -7.70 0.04 -8.49
C SER A 222 -8.81 0.46 -9.47
N TYR A 223 -10.07 0.22 -9.10
CA TYR A 223 -11.25 0.60 -9.87
C TYR A 223 -11.77 2.02 -9.64
N LEU A 224 -11.15 2.83 -8.77
CA LEU A 224 -11.53 4.25 -8.59
C LEU A 224 -11.29 5.14 -9.83
N GLY A 225 -11.06 4.56 -11.01
CA GLY A 225 -11.42 5.19 -12.28
C GLY A 225 -10.59 6.40 -12.70
N VAL A 226 -9.52 6.73 -11.97
CA VAL A 226 -8.66 7.88 -12.28
C VAL A 226 -7.62 7.59 -13.36
N GLY A 227 -7.18 6.33 -13.47
CA GLY A 227 -6.10 5.93 -14.37
C GLY A 227 -6.61 5.62 -15.77
N LYS A 228 -5.98 6.23 -16.77
CA LYS A 228 -6.29 5.97 -18.18
C LYS A 228 -5.52 4.76 -18.65
N LYS A 229 -6.16 3.93 -19.48
CA LYS A 229 -5.50 2.74 -20.04
C LYS A 229 -4.48 3.22 -21.08
N ILE A 230 -3.21 2.87 -20.90
CA ILE A 230 -2.24 2.95 -21.99
C ILE A 230 -2.55 1.79 -22.96
N SER A 231 -2.90 2.13 -24.20
CA SER A 231 -3.04 1.17 -25.28
C SER A 231 -1.70 0.89 -25.94
N PHE A 232 -1.49 -0.35 -26.38
CA PHE A 232 -0.32 -0.76 -27.14
C PHE A 232 -0.78 -1.51 -28.40
N ASP A 233 -0.35 -1.06 -29.57
CA ASP A 233 -0.75 -1.61 -30.87
C ASP A 233 0.35 -2.47 -31.54
N GLY A 234 1.51 -2.61 -30.90
CA GLY A 234 2.70 -3.28 -31.44
C GLY A 234 3.86 -2.31 -31.68
N ASP A 235 3.56 -1.07 -32.08
CA ASP A 235 4.56 -0.07 -32.45
C ASP A 235 4.57 1.12 -31.48
N PHE A 236 3.41 1.49 -30.94
CA PHE A 236 3.22 2.66 -30.11
C PHE A 236 2.49 2.33 -28.79
N TYR A 237 2.98 2.96 -27.73
CA TYR A 237 2.17 3.18 -26.52
C TYR A 237 1.38 4.47 -26.70
N ALA A 238 0.09 4.47 -26.37
CA ALA A 238 -0.76 5.65 -26.52
C ALA A 238 -1.73 5.84 -25.35
N VAL A 239 -1.93 7.09 -24.94
CA VAL A 239 -2.93 7.54 -23.96
C VAL A 239 -3.16 9.04 -24.14
N ASP A 240 -4.40 9.53 -23.96
CA ASP A 240 -4.73 10.96 -24.03
C ASP A 240 -4.34 11.67 -25.33
N GLY A 241 -4.45 10.96 -26.45
CA GLY A 241 -4.06 11.51 -27.75
C GLY A 241 -2.55 11.72 -27.91
N MET A 242 -1.75 11.34 -26.91
CA MET A 242 -0.29 11.27 -27.01
C MET A 242 0.15 9.83 -27.32
N LYS A 243 1.28 9.70 -28.02
CA LYS A 243 1.92 8.40 -28.25
C LYS A 243 3.44 8.46 -28.26
N PHE A 244 4.07 7.38 -27.81
CA PHE A 244 5.50 7.14 -27.88
C PHE A 244 5.76 5.85 -28.65
N SER A 245 6.81 5.80 -29.47
CA SER A 245 7.23 4.52 -30.04
C SER A 245 7.67 3.58 -28.92
N LYS A 246 7.46 2.28 -29.09
CA LYS A 246 7.82 1.25 -28.11
C LYS A 246 9.26 1.42 -27.63
N SER A 247 10.20 1.46 -28.58
CA SER A 247 11.63 1.56 -28.31
C SER A 247 12.01 2.82 -27.54
N TYR A 248 11.36 3.94 -27.83
CA TYR A 248 11.66 5.19 -27.15
C TYR A 248 11.03 5.26 -25.75
N TYR A 249 9.79 4.80 -25.61
CA TYR A 249 9.12 4.70 -24.32
C TYR A 249 9.91 3.84 -23.33
N GLU A 250 10.26 2.62 -23.73
CA GLU A 250 11.04 1.68 -22.91
C GLU A 250 12.44 2.23 -22.57
N LYS A 251 13.07 2.92 -23.52
CA LYS A 251 14.38 3.57 -23.30
C LYS A 251 14.33 4.65 -22.23
N LEU A 252 13.29 5.49 -22.21
CA LEU A 252 13.15 6.53 -21.19
C LEU A 252 13.06 5.93 -19.79
N TRP A 253 12.26 4.87 -19.62
CA TRP A 253 12.19 4.12 -18.37
C TRP A 253 13.55 3.52 -17.98
N ALA A 254 14.23 2.85 -18.91
CA ALA A 254 15.53 2.23 -18.66
C ALA A 254 16.64 3.25 -18.30
N GLN A 255 16.50 4.50 -18.73
CA GLN A 255 17.45 5.59 -18.44
C GLN A 255 17.12 6.36 -17.15
N GLY A 256 16.22 5.85 -16.32
CA GLY A 256 15.82 6.51 -15.08
C GLY A 256 15.01 7.79 -15.31
N ARG A 257 14.33 7.89 -16.46
CA ARG A 257 13.40 8.97 -16.80
C ARG A 257 11.98 8.41 -16.87
N PRO A 258 11.40 8.03 -15.72
CA PRO A 258 10.07 7.41 -15.67
C PRO A 258 9.00 8.40 -16.14
N ALA A 259 7.77 7.94 -16.33
CA ALA A 259 6.62 8.79 -16.62
C ALA A 259 6.63 9.63 -17.93
N PRO A 260 7.00 9.09 -19.11
CA PRO A 260 7.08 9.90 -20.34
C PRO A 260 5.80 10.67 -20.70
N PHE A 261 4.63 10.06 -20.48
CA PHE A 261 3.33 10.72 -20.74
C PHE A 261 3.04 11.88 -19.78
N VAL A 262 3.46 11.76 -18.51
CA VAL A 262 3.30 12.85 -17.52
C VAL A 262 4.19 14.01 -17.89
N GLN A 263 5.48 13.74 -18.14
CA GLN A 263 6.44 14.76 -18.60
C GLN A 263 5.93 15.50 -19.84
N ALA A 264 5.44 14.77 -20.86
CA ALA A 264 4.90 15.38 -22.06
C ALA A 264 3.67 16.26 -21.76
N ARG A 265 2.78 15.82 -20.89
CA ARG A 265 1.59 16.59 -20.51
C ARG A 265 1.94 17.83 -19.69
N GLU A 266 2.92 17.76 -18.78
CA GLU A 266 3.42 18.93 -18.06
C GLU A 266 3.93 19.99 -19.05
N VAL A 267 4.73 19.59 -20.05
CA VAL A 267 5.18 20.52 -21.10
C VAL A 267 3.98 21.15 -21.81
N LEU A 268 3.01 20.35 -22.27
CA LEU A 268 1.83 20.86 -22.99
C LEU A 268 0.97 21.82 -22.13
N ASN A 269 0.88 21.58 -20.82
CA ASN A 269 0.10 22.41 -19.90
C ASN A 269 0.87 23.63 -19.34
N SER A 270 2.16 23.74 -19.60
CA SER A 270 3.04 24.77 -19.01
C SER A 270 3.06 26.11 -19.75
N ASN A 271 2.12 26.34 -20.69
CA ASN A 271 2.19 27.43 -21.67
C ASN A 271 3.58 27.47 -22.37
N PRO A 272 3.97 26.36 -23.04
CA PRO A 272 5.32 26.18 -23.52
C PRO A 272 5.65 27.15 -24.66
N LYS A 273 6.93 27.50 -24.78
CA LYS A 273 7.45 28.15 -25.98
C LYS A 273 7.44 27.16 -27.14
N ILE A 274 6.78 27.51 -28.23
CA ILE A 274 6.63 26.65 -29.42
C ILE A 274 7.44 27.21 -30.58
N GLU A 275 8.30 26.37 -31.16
CA GLU A 275 9.17 26.71 -32.29
C GLU A 275 9.15 25.56 -33.32
N PRO A 276 9.52 25.81 -34.60
CA PRO A 276 9.77 24.72 -35.55
C PRO A 276 10.83 23.75 -35.00
N ASP A 277 10.70 22.45 -35.31
CA ASP A 277 11.74 21.48 -34.95
C ASP A 277 13.10 21.90 -35.54
N PRO A 278 14.16 22.10 -34.72
CA PRO A 278 15.50 22.44 -35.19
C PRO A 278 16.10 21.44 -36.18
N ARG A 279 15.63 20.19 -36.16
CA ARG A 279 16.06 19.14 -37.09
C ARG A 279 15.21 19.07 -38.36
N GLY A 280 14.15 19.87 -38.45
CA GLY A 280 13.28 19.96 -39.62
C GLY A 280 12.44 18.70 -39.85
N ALA A 281 12.16 17.89 -38.83
CA ALA A 281 11.32 16.71 -39.00
C ALA A 281 9.89 17.12 -39.41
N PRO A 282 9.34 16.58 -40.52
CA PRO A 282 8.04 17.00 -41.03
C PRO A 282 6.91 16.84 -40.00
N GLY A 283 6.18 17.94 -39.74
CA GLY A 283 5.03 17.96 -38.83
C GLY A 283 5.38 17.99 -37.35
N TYR A 284 6.67 18.03 -36.98
CA TYR A 284 7.10 18.18 -35.59
C TYR A 284 7.42 19.64 -35.25
N LEU A 285 7.12 20.00 -34.01
CA LEU A 285 7.46 21.28 -33.40
C LEU A 285 8.25 21.02 -32.11
N ARG A 286 9.11 21.97 -31.75
CA ARG A 286 9.81 22.01 -30.47
C ARG A 286 8.94 22.78 -29.46
N TYR A 287 8.71 22.17 -28.31
CA TYR A 287 8.02 22.72 -27.16
C TYR A 287 9.03 22.83 -26.02
N GLU A 288 9.14 23.99 -25.39
CA GLU A 288 9.99 24.22 -24.23
C GLU A 288 9.16 24.78 -23.08
N GLY A 289 9.10 24.05 -21.97
CA GLY A 289 8.24 24.37 -20.83
C GLY A 289 8.42 23.37 -19.70
N ALA A 290 8.03 23.71 -18.47
CA ALA A 290 8.21 22.86 -17.28
C ALA A 290 9.66 22.33 -17.07
N GLY A 291 10.68 23.07 -17.49
CA GLY A 291 12.09 22.63 -17.39
C GLY A 291 12.48 21.50 -18.36
N LEU A 292 11.64 21.21 -19.35
CA LEU A 292 11.84 20.19 -20.37
C LEU A 292 11.77 20.82 -21.77
N GLU A 293 12.48 20.21 -22.71
CA GLU A 293 12.26 20.39 -24.14
C GLU A 293 11.69 19.10 -24.75
N MET A 294 10.70 19.26 -25.62
CA MET A 294 9.96 18.17 -26.24
C MET A 294 9.81 18.42 -27.75
N ILE A 295 10.08 17.40 -28.56
CA ILE A 295 9.78 17.39 -30.00
C ILE A 295 8.47 16.60 -30.18
N TYR A 296 7.41 17.30 -30.57
CA TYR A 296 6.05 16.78 -30.58
C TYR A 296 5.34 17.08 -31.90
N ASN A 297 4.61 16.10 -32.42
CA ASN A 297 3.78 16.24 -33.60
C ASN A 297 2.32 16.45 -33.17
N PRO A 298 1.78 17.67 -33.24
CA PRO A 298 0.43 17.96 -32.76
C PRO A 298 -0.68 17.30 -33.60
N LYS A 299 -0.38 16.87 -34.84
CA LYS A 299 -1.35 16.20 -35.71
C LYS A 299 -1.48 14.72 -35.37
N THR A 300 -0.37 14.05 -35.05
CA THR A 300 -0.34 12.60 -34.79
C THR A 300 -0.32 12.25 -33.31
N GLY A 301 -0.09 13.24 -32.43
CA GLY A 301 0.10 13.02 -31.00
C GLY A 301 1.46 12.45 -30.63
N GLN A 302 2.39 12.32 -31.57
CA GLN A 302 3.64 11.62 -31.32
C GLN A 302 4.66 12.50 -30.60
N VAL A 303 5.15 12.02 -29.46
CA VAL A 303 6.34 12.56 -28.80
C VAL A 303 7.56 11.86 -29.39
N GLY A 304 8.29 12.56 -30.25
CA GLY A 304 9.48 12.04 -30.92
C GLY A 304 10.74 12.14 -30.05
N HIS A 305 10.78 13.13 -29.16
CA HIS A 305 11.87 13.32 -28.20
C HIS A 305 11.41 14.17 -27.03
N ILE A 306 11.93 13.93 -25.84
CA ILE A 306 11.73 14.75 -24.65
C ILE A 306 12.97 14.66 -23.75
N GLN A 307 13.46 15.76 -23.18
CA GLN A 307 14.59 15.82 -22.25
C GLN A 307 14.61 17.10 -21.40
N PRO A 308 15.32 17.14 -20.26
CA PRO A 308 15.56 18.39 -19.54
C PRO A 308 16.22 19.45 -20.44
N VAL A 309 15.84 20.72 -20.29
CA VAL A 309 16.60 21.81 -20.93
C VAL A 309 18.03 21.81 -20.42
N LYS A 310 19.00 22.07 -21.31
CA LYS A 310 20.40 22.22 -20.90
C LYS A 310 20.53 23.37 -19.91
N ALA A 311 21.07 23.09 -18.72
CA ALA A 311 21.51 24.12 -17.81
C ALA A 311 22.55 25.00 -18.52
N LYS A 312 22.35 26.32 -18.45
CA LYS A 312 23.33 27.31 -18.93
C LYS A 312 24.51 27.41 -17.97
#